data_AF-A0A4R8G8U9-F1
#
_entry.id   AF-A0A4R8G8U9-F1
#
_cell.length_a   1.000
_cell.length_b   1.000
_cell.length_c   1.000
_cell.angle_alpha   90.00
_cell.angle_beta   90.00
_cell.angle_gamma   90.00
#
_symmetry.space_group_name_H-M   'P 1'
#
loop_
_entity.id
_entity.type
_entity.pdbx_description
1 polymer ?
#
loop_
_entity_poly.entity_id
_entity_poly.type
_entity_poly.pdbx_seq_one_letter_code
_entity_poly.pdbx_strand_id
1 'polypeptide(L)' 'MVLMTSHDGDVERFGTIEKVRYWLRRRWPVSDRARHTALAKVESAMECMSSVEEARRAFLVAALSAGFAPAGAE' A
#
# COMPACT_ATOMS: atom_id res chain seq x y z
N MET A 1 4.67 -4.79 -8.07
CA MET A 1 5.79 -4.45 -7.17
C MET A 1 5.90 -2.94 -6.99
N VAL A 2 5.97 -2.45 -5.74
CA VAL A 2 6.22 -1.05 -5.38
C VAL A 2 7.35 -1.00 -4.35
N LEU A 3 8.25 -0.03 -4.45
CA LEU A 3 9.27 0.26 -3.44
C LEU A 3 8.88 1.57 -2.75
N MET A 4 8.89 1.59 -1.41
CA MET A 4 8.50 2.77 -0.63
C MET A 4 9.53 3.04 0.44
N THR A 5 9.95 4.29 0.57
CA THR A 5 10.80 4.74 1.67
C THR A 5 9.90 5.18 2.82
N SER A 6 10.09 4.55 3.99
CA SER A 6 9.45 4.92 5.25
C SER A 6 10.09 6.19 5.84
N HIS A 7 9.43 6.79 6.82
CA HIS A 7 9.95 7.96 7.55
C HIS A 7 11.31 7.72 8.21
N ASP A 8 11.62 6.46 8.58
CA ASP A 8 12.88 6.05 9.19
C ASP A 8 14.02 5.90 8.16
N GLY A 9 13.73 6.11 6.87
CA GLY A 9 14.67 5.90 5.77
C GLY A 9 14.73 4.45 5.27
N ASP A 10 14.05 3.52 5.93
CA ASP A 10 13.94 2.13 5.46
C ASP A 10 13.17 2.04 4.15
N VAL A 11 13.77 1.38 3.16
CA VAL A 11 13.12 1.06 1.88
C VAL A 11 12.40 -0.27 2.02
N GLU A 12 11.08 -0.24 1.98
CA GLU A 12 10.23 -1.41 2.06
C GLU A 12 9.71 -1.82 0.66
N ARG A 13 9.94 -3.08 0.30
CA ARG A 13 9.52 -3.65 -0.99
C ARG A 13 8.18 -4.37 -0.87
N PHE A 14 7.16 -3.85 -1.54
CA PHE A 14 5.84 -4.45 -1.66
C PHE A 14 5.74 -5.26 -2.97
N GLY A 15 6.12 -6.54 -2.90
CA GLY A 15 6.10 -7.46 -4.03
C GLY A 15 4.75 -8.13 -4.28
N THR A 16 3.98 -8.38 -3.22
CA THR A 16 2.75 -9.17 -3.26
C THR A 16 1.57 -8.44 -2.61
N ILE A 17 0.35 -8.80 -3.00
CA ILE A 17 -0.87 -8.19 -2.48
C ILE A 17 -1.10 -8.54 -1.00
N GLU A 18 -0.63 -9.71 -0.56
CA GLU A 18 -0.68 -10.17 0.83
C GLU A 18 0.22 -9.32 1.74
N LYS A 19 1.43 -8.97 1.28
CA LYS A 19 2.33 -8.09 2.05
C LYS A 19 1.72 -6.71 2.20
N VAL A 20 1.08 -6.20 1.15
CA VAL A 20 0.33 -4.93 1.19
C VAL A 20 -0.81 -5.00 2.21
N ARG A 21 -1.64 -6.04 2.18
CA ARG A 21 -2.74 -6.23 3.15
C ARG A 21 -2.22 -6.31 4.59
N TYR A 22 -1.17 -7.08 4.82
CA TYR A 22 -0.57 -7.22 6.15
C TYR A 22 -0.13 -5.86 6.71
N TRP A 23 0.58 -5.08 5.90
CA TRP A 23 1.05 -3.75 6.29
C TRP A 23 -0.10 -2.81 6.61
N LEU A 24 -1.10 -2.71 5.73
CA LEU A 24 -2.29 -1.87 5.92
C LEU A 24 -3.04 -2.22 7.22
N ARG A 25 -3.00 -3.47 7.67
CA ARG A 25 -3.70 -3.92 8.90
C ARG A 25 -2.87 -3.78 10.17
N ARG A 26 -1.55 -4.04 10.13
CA ARG A 26 -0.74 -4.22 11.34
C ARG A 26 0.45 -3.28 11.50
N ARG A 27 1.00 -2.74 10.42
CA ARG A 27 2.24 -1.94 10.45
C ARG A 27 2.08 -0.52 9.93
N TRP A 28 0.85 -0.13 9.61
CA TRP A 28 0.58 1.15 8.98
C TRP A 28 0.66 2.32 9.98
N PRO A 29 1.45 3.37 9.71
CA PRO A 29 1.76 4.41 10.69
C PRO A 29 0.59 5.35 10.98
N VAL A 30 -0.33 5.55 10.04
CA VAL A 30 -1.46 6.50 10.19
C VAL A 30 -2.82 5.85 9.94
N SER A 31 -3.75 5.93 10.89
CA SER A 31 -5.10 5.40 10.68
C SER A 31 -5.99 6.42 9.94
N ASP A 32 -5.73 6.63 8.65
CA ASP A 32 -6.45 7.62 7.82
C ASP A 32 -7.49 6.97 6.88
N ARG A 33 -8.29 7.81 6.22
CA ARG A 33 -9.32 7.35 5.26
C ARG A 33 -8.70 6.69 4.02
N ALA A 34 -7.48 7.10 3.65
CA ALA A 34 -6.76 6.52 2.53
C ALA A 34 -6.34 5.07 2.82
N ARG A 35 -5.90 4.75 4.05
CA ARG A 35 -5.61 3.38 4.52
C ARG A 35 -6.83 2.49 4.39
N HIS A 36 -8.00 2.94 4.86
CA HIS A 36 -9.24 2.15 4.78
C HIS A 36 -9.64 1.87 3.33
N THR A 37 -9.52 2.87 2.46
CA THR A 37 -9.83 2.74 1.03
C THR A 37 -8.86 1.76 0.35
N ALA A 38 -7.57 1.87 0.63
CA ALA A 38 -6.56 0.94 0.12
C ALA A 38 -6.81 -0.48 0.60
N LEU A 39 -7.14 -0.68 1.88
CA LEU A 39 -7.44 -2.00 2.42
C LEU A 39 -8.65 -2.64 1.73
N ALA A 40 -9.74 -1.89 1.55
CA ALA A 40 -10.93 -2.39 0.88
C ALA A 40 -10.66 -2.79 -0.59
N LYS A 41 -9.90 -1.97 -1.33
CA LYS A 41 -9.52 -2.28 -2.72
C LYS A 41 -8.59 -3.48 -2.81
N VAL A 42 -7.67 -3.63 -1.86
CA VAL A 42 -6.77 -4.79 -1.75
C VAL A 42 -7.55 -6.06 -1.45
N GLU A 43 -8.49 -6.03 -0.49
CA GLU A 43 -9.31 -7.20 -0.16
C GLU A 43 -10.22 -7.59 -1.33
N SER A 44 -10.86 -6.61 -1.99
CA SER A 44 -11.66 -6.85 -3.19
C SER A 44 -10.84 -7.48 -4.32
N ALA A 45 -9.60 -7.04 -4.54
CA ALA A 45 -8.72 -7.64 -5.55
C ALA A 45 -8.25 -9.06 -5.16
N MET A 46 -8.03 -9.34 -3.87
CA MET A 46 -7.73 -10.70 -3.39
C MET A 46 -8.92 -11.65 -3.54
N GLU A 47 -10.15 -11.13 -3.44
CA GLU A 47 -11.40 -11.86 -3.69
C GLU A 47 -11.75 -11.94 -5.19
N CYS A 48 -10.87 -11.48 -6.09
CA CYS A 48 -11.10 -11.41 -7.54
C CYS A 48 -12.29 -10.53 -7.96
N MET A 49 -12.76 -9.66 -7.07
CA MET A 49 -13.88 -8.73 -7.30
C MET A 49 -13.41 -7.39 -7.90
N SER A 50 -12.11 -7.15 -7.98
CA SER A 50 -11.49 -5.95 -8.56
C SER A 50 -10.12 -6.27 -9.15
N SER A 51 -9.57 -5.36 -9.97
CA SER A 51 -8.24 -5.55 -10.56
C SER A 51 -7.11 -5.27 -9.56
N VAL A 52 -5.99 -5.96 -9.73
CA VAL A 52 -4.76 -5.71 -8.94
C VAL A 52 -4.23 -4.30 -9.18
N GLU A 53 -4.45 -3.72 -10.36
CA GLU A 53 -4.08 -2.34 -10.68
C GLU A 53 -4.85 -1.31 -9.86
N GLU A 54 -6.15 -1.50 -9.67
CA GLU A 54 -6.99 -0.66 -8.79
C GLU A 54 -6.46 -0.69 -7.35
N ALA A 55 -6.15 -1.88 -6.83
CA ALA A 55 -5.56 -2.05 -5.51
C ALA A 55 -4.19 -1.36 -5.40
N ARG A 56 -3.35 -1.47 -6.43
CA ARG A 56 -2.03 -0.82 -6.49
C ARG A 56 -2.15 0.71 -6.45
N ARG A 57 -3.07 1.29 -7.21
CA ARG A 57 -3.31 2.75 -7.21
C ARG A 57 -3.80 3.23 -5.84
N ALA A 58 -4.78 2.55 -5.26
CA ALA A 58 -5.29 2.89 -3.93
C ALA A 58 -4.19 2.80 -2.85
N PHE A 59 -3.33 1.78 -2.93
CA PHE A 59 -2.18 1.63 -2.05
C PHE A 59 -1.17 2.78 -2.17
N LEU A 60 -0.83 3.22 -3.39
CA LEU A 60 0.07 4.36 -3.60
C LEU A 60 -0.48 5.64 -3.00
N VAL A 61 -1.78 5.91 -3.17
CA VAL A 61 -2.44 7.09 -2.58
C VAL A 61 -2.39 7.04 -1.05
N ALA A 62 -2.66 5.88 -0.46
CA ALA A 62 -2.54 5.70 0.99
C ALA A 62 -1.11 5.93 1.47
N ALA A 63 -0.12 5.36 0.78
CA ALA A 63 1.27 5.52 1.15
C ALA A 63 1.74 6.98 1.08
N LEU A 64 1.38 7.71 0.03
CA LEU A 64 1.67 9.14 -0.08
C LEU A 64 1.00 9.94 1.04
N SER A 65 -0.26 9.61 1.37
CA SER A 65 -0.99 10.25 2.48
C SER A 65 -0.35 9.98 3.85
N ALA A 66 0.30 8.82 3.98
CA ALA A 66 1.04 8.41 5.17
C ALA A 66 2.49 8.93 5.21
N GLY A 67 2.92 9.72 4.22
CA GLY A 67 4.26 10.31 4.16
C GLY A 67 5.33 9.38 3.58
N PHE A 68 4.96 8.23 3.03
CA PHE A 68 5.90 7.39 2.29
C PHE A 68 6.18 7.99 0.91
N ALA A 69 7.44 7.93 0.49
CA ALA A 69 7.82 8.30 -0.88
C ALA A 69 8.05 7.04 -1.71
N PRO A 70 7.64 7.02 -3.00
CA PRO A 70 8.08 5.97 -3.90
C PRO A 70 9.61 6.03 -4.00
N ALA A 71 10.30 4.97 -3.61
CA ALA A 71 11.74 4.87 -3.85
C ALA A 71 11.93 4.79 -5.36
N GLY A 72 12.72 5.72 -5.92
CA GLY A 72 12.85 5.94 -7.36
C GLY A 72 12.93 4.63 -8.15
N ALA A 73 12.15 4.55 -9.21
CA ALA A 73 12.38 3.59 -10.28
C ALA A 73 13.70 3.99 -10.94
N GLU A 74 14.76 3.21 -10.70
CA GLU A 74 15.86 3.07 -11.65
C GLU A 74 15.49 2.04 -12.71
#